data_AF-A0A3D8PEH3-F1
#
_entry.id   AF-A0A3D8PEH3-F1
#
_cell.length_a   1.000
_cell.length_b   1.000
_cell.length_c   1.000
_cell.angle_alpha   90.00
_cell.angle_beta   90.00
_cell.angle_gamma   90.00
#
_symmetry.space_group_name_H-M   'P 1'
#
loop_
_entity.id
_entity.type
_entity.pdbx_description
1 polymer ?
#
loop_
_entity_poly.entity_id
_entity_poly.type
_entity_poly.pdbx_seq_one_letter_code
_entity_poly.pdbx_strand_id
1 'polypeptide(L)'
;MTRQLFGIEGLACAGCARGLEGRLKALPGVQAAGVHYLTASALVDWDESRASRQDLAAAVAKAGYRMASRHRPEQISAAMGRQLQRLGVRLAVAVFAGMWSMVPALVIYFTTLDPGVAWWLALASGVFALPVVFWAGSGILWMAWRSVLLRAPGMDLLIGLGALAACAASLWSLMQGRAEVWFDTATMLVTLLLFGRLVDTATRRSAVDALRAMEEAAPETALVETGAGWQERPCADIPVGARIAVDAGAPVSMDGVVLSGESQVSRAVLTGESALVAVGPGDRIEAGALNLGRRLVLGVERVHGDREIDRMGGAIALEIAARDATDRPGPLGGAPVPGHPGAGGIDRAAVPCLWAVRRGGIDARADASGRGLPMRPVPGPAAGADAGGAGRCRAGDAAARSRRLRGTCPSGQHRL
;
A
#
# COMPACT_ATOMS: atom_id res chain seq x y z
N MET A 1 -29.34 4.87 -2.83
CA MET A 1 -28.01 5.29 -2.34
C MET A 1 -27.29 4.04 -1.91
N THR A 2 -26.27 3.64 -2.65
CA THR A 2 -25.60 2.36 -2.44
C THR A 2 -24.13 2.62 -2.14
N ARG A 3 -23.69 2.12 -0.99
CA ARG A 3 -22.29 2.08 -0.59
C ARG A 3 -21.77 0.67 -0.77
N GLN A 4 -20.74 0.47 -1.58
CA GLN A 4 -20.17 -0.86 -1.79
C GLN A 4 -18.64 -0.82 -1.89
N LEU A 5 -18.01 -1.86 -1.34
CA LEU A 5 -16.59 -2.11 -1.42
C LEU A 5 -16.28 -3.02 -2.62
N PHE A 6 -15.41 -2.57 -3.50
CA PHE A 6 -14.93 -3.31 -4.67
C PHE A 6 -13.46 -3.65 -4.53
N GLY A 7 -13.05 -4.79 -5.09
CA GLY A 7 -11.64 -5.11 -5.31
C GLY A 7 -11.13 -4.49 -6.61
N ILE A 8 -9.86 -4.09 -6.65
CA ILE A 8 -9.19 -3.52 -7.82
C ILE A 8 -7.87 -4.26 -8.06
N GLU A 9 -7.80 -5.06 -9.10
CA GLU A 9 -6.57 -5.75 -9.48
C GLU A 9 -5.60 -4.81 -10.22
N GLY A 10 -4.30 -4.93 -9.92
CA GLY A 10 -3.24 -4.18 -10.60
C GLY A 10 -2.97 -2.78 -10.05
N LEU A 11 -3.59 -2.41 -8.93
CA LEU A 11 -3.35 -1.17 -8.22
C LEU A 11 -2.12 -1.33 -7.31
N ALA A 12 -1.05 -0.55 -7.54
CA ALA A 12 0.22 -0.76 -6.82
C ALA A 12 0.92 0.51 -6.32
N CYS A 13 0.29 1.69 -6.44
CA CYS A 13 0.89 2.93 -5.97
C CYS A 13 -0.15 3.93 -5.44
N ALA A 14 0.26 4.79 -4.49
CA ALA A 14 -0.62 5.80 -3.90
C ALA A 14 -1.09 6.85 -4.94
N GLY A 15 -0.22 7.26 -5.87
CA GLY A 15 -0.58 8.17 -6.96
C GLY A 15 -1.58 7.56 -7.95
N CYS A 16 -1.45 6.25 -8.18
CA CYS A 16 -2.33 5.44 -9.02
C CYS A 16 -3.74 5.37 -8.42
N ALA A 17 -3.82 5.17 -7.10
CA ALA A 17 -5.08 5.22 -6.35
C ALA A 17 -5.71 6.62 -6.40
N ARG A 18 -4.95 7.69 -6.17
CA ARG A 18 -5.47 9.07 -6.28
C ARG A 18 -6.00 9.39 -7.67
N GLY A 19 -5.28 8.97 -8.72
CA GLY A 19 -5.71 9.16 -10.10
C GLY A 19 -6.99 8.38 -10.42
N LEU A 20 -7.12 7.17 -9.88
CA LEU A 20 -8.35 6.38 -10.02
C LEU A 20 -9.52 6.96 -9.20
N GLU A 21 -9.26 7.41 -7.98
CA GLU A 21 -10.24 8.08 -7.12
C GLU A 21 -10.80 9.33 -7.78
N GLY A 22 -9.94 10.18 -8.35
CA GLY A 22 -10.36 11.36 -9.10
C GLY A 22 -11.22 11.01 -10.31
N ARG A 23 -10.90 9.93 -11.02
CA ARG A 23 -11.72 9.45 -12.15
C ARG A 23 -13.07 8.88 -11.71
N LEU A 24 -13.13 8.16 -10.60
CA LEU A 24 -14.38 7.65 -10.05
C LEU A 24 -15.27 8.78 -9.56
N LYS A 25 -14.71 9.79 -8.88
CA LYS A 25 -15.45 11.00 -8.45
C LYS A 25 -15.96 11.85 -9.63
N ALA A 26 -15.32 11.76 -10.79
CA ALA A 26 -15.73 12.48 -11.99
C ALA A 26 -16.93 11.84 -12.71
N LEU A 27 -17.35 10.62 -12.32
CA LEU A 27 -18.52 9.97 -12.92
C LEU A 27 -19.82 10.63 -12.43
N PRO A 28 -20.79 10.88 -13.33
CA PRO A 28 -22.10 11.35 -12.93
C PRO A 28 -22.80 10.30 -12.06
N GLY A 29 -23.28 10.70 -10.88
CA GLY A 29 -23.95 9.80 -9.93
C GLY A 29 -23.04 9.24 -8.81
N VAL A 30 -21.73 9.45 -8.87
CA VAL A 30 -20.81 9.13 -7.77
C VAL A 30 -20.67 10.34 -6.85
N GLN A 31 -21.03 10.19 -5.57
CA GLN A 31 -20.92 11.27 -4.58
C GLN A 31 -19.58 11.24 -3.85
N ALA A 32 -19.13 10.03 -3.50
CA ALA A 32 -17.84 9.82 -2.88
C ALA A 32 -17.21 8.53 -3.41
N ALA A 33 -15.89 8.57 -3.61
CA ALA A 33 -15.09 7.40 -3.88
C ALA A 33 -13.80 7.51 -3.07
N GLY A 34 -13.42 6.42 -2.41
CA GLY A 34 -12.14 6.27 -1.73
C GLY A 34 -11.44 5.06 -2.29
N VAL A 35 -10.23 5.24 -2.84
CA VAL A 35 -9.44 4.16 -3.42
C VAL A 35 -8.22 3.93 -2.57
N HIS A 36 -8.06 2.69 -2.11
CA HIS A 36 -6.97 2.31 -1.23
C HIS A 36 -6.05 1.33 -1.95
N TYR A 37 -4.86 1.81 -2.36
CA TYR A 37 -3.91 1.00 -3.13
C TYR A 37 -3.36 -0.21 -2.37
N LEU A 38 -3.34 -0.15 -1.04
CA LEU A 38 -2.74 -1.18 -0.20
C LEU A 38 -3.62 -2.42 -0.05
N THR A 39 -4.93 -2.20 0.09
CA THR A 39 -5.92 -3.28 0.16
C THR A 39 -6.42 -3.67 -1.23
N ALA A 40 -5.94 -2.98 -2.28
CA ALA A 40 -6.45 -3.13 -3.63
C ALA A 40 -7.99 -3.03 -3.64
N SER A 41 -8.53 -2.04 -2.93
CA SER A 41 -9.97 -1.88 -2.75
C SER A 41 -10.43 -0.45 -3.03
N ALA A 42 -11.65 -0.30 -3.52
CA ALA A 42 -12.34 0.98 -3.62
C ALA A 42 -13.68 0.92 -2.90
N LEU A 43 -13.92 1.88 -2.01
CA LEU A 43 -15.22 2.14 -1.44
C LEU A 43 -15.88 3.23 -2.30
N VAL A 44 -17.06 2.95 -2.83
CA VAL A 44 -17.78 3.90 -3.69
C VAL A 44 -19.18 4.10 -3.14
N ASP A 45 -19.58 5.36 -3.03
CA ASP A 45 -20.92 5.82 -2.72
C ASP A 45 -21.53 6.39 -4.00
N TRP A 46 -22.51 5.67 -4.56
CA TRP A 46 -23.16 6.10 -5.80
C TRP A 46 -24.68 5.94 -5.75
N ASP A 47 -25.32 6.66 -6.66
CA ASP A 47 -26.74 6.58 -6.92
C ASP A 47 -27.00 5.61 -8.07
N GLU A 48 -27.58 4.45 -7.76
CA GLU A 48 -27.93 3.41 -8.75
C GLU A 48 -28.87 3.91 -9.86
N SER A 49 -29.64 4.98 -9.61
CA SER A 49 -30.51 5.57 -10.62
C SER A 49 -29.74 6.35 -11.70
N ARG A 50 -28.49 6.75 -11.42
CA ARG A 50 -27.67 7.61 -12.28
C ARG A 50 -26.39 6.93 -12.79
N ALA A 51 -25.87 5.94 -12.07
CA ALA A 51 -24.70 5.17 -12.47
C ALA A 51 -24.87 3.70 -12.10
N SER A 52 -24.62 2.81 -13.07
CA SER A 52 -24.64 1.37 -12.84
C SER A 52 -23.28 0.86 -12.38
N ARG A 53 -23.26 -0.33 -11.78
CA ARG A 53 -22.01 -1.05 -11.47
C ARG A 53 -21.13 -1.29 -12.70
N GLN A 54 -21.74 -1.44 -13.88
CA GLN A 54 -20.99 -1.60 -15.14
C GLN A 54 -20.30 -0.30 -15.55
N ASP A 55 -20.88 0.86 -15.29
CA ASP A 55 -20.26 2.17 -15.57
C ASP A 55 -19.02 2.39 -14.69
N LEU A 56 -19.13 2.02 -13.42
CA LEU A 56 -18.00 2.01 -12.48
C LEU A 56 -16.89 1.06 -12.97
N ALA A 57 -17.24 -0.17 -13.34
CA ALA A 57 -16.30 -1.14 -13.87
C ALA A 57 -15.64 -0.67 -15.17
N ALA A 58 -16.39 -0.03 -16.07
CA ALA A 58 -15.88 0.54 -17.31
C ALA A 58 -14.91 1.70 -17.07
N ALA A 59 -15.17 2.55 -16.06
CA ALA A 59 -14.26 3.62 -15.68
C ALA A 59 -12.94 3.08 -15.08
N VAL A 60 -13.03 2.03 -14.26
CA VAL A 60 -11.86 1.31 -13.72
C VAL A 60 -11.07 0.64 -14.85
N ALA A 61 -11.75 0.03 -15.81
CA ALA A 61 -11.14 -0.57 -17.01
C ALA A 61 -10.46 0.48 -17.91
N LYS A 62 -11.09 1.65 -18.12
CA LYS A 62 -10.50 2.81 -18.82
C LYS A 62 -9.27 3.37 -18.12
N ALA A 63 -9.13 3.15 -16.82
CA ALA A 63 -7.94 3.48 -16.05
C ALA A 63 -6.86 2.37 -16.09
N GLY A 64 -7.16 1.22 -16.72
CA GLY A 64 -6.26 0.09 -16.88
C GLY A 64 -6.19 -0.81 -15.66
N TYR A 65 -7.28 -0.91 -14.89
CA TYR A 65 -7.42 -1.84 -13.77
C TYR A 65 -8.63 -2.75 -13.98
N ARG A 66 -8.69 -3.87 -13.26
CA ARG A 66 -9.88 -4.74 -13.26
C ARG A 66 -10.62 -4.58 -11.95
N MET A 67 -11.93 -4.35 -12.04
CA MET A 67 -12.81 -4.35 -10.88
C MET A 67 -13.23 -5.80 -10.58
N ALA A 68 -12.96 -6.25 -9.35
CA ALA A 68 -13.40 -7.54 -8.82
C ALA A 68 -14.54 -7.32 -7.80
N SER A 69 -15.47 -8.28 -7.71
CA SER A 69 -16.34 -8.39 -6.54
C SER A 69 -15.48 -8.67 -5.31
N ARG A 70 -15.79 -8.00 -4.19
CA ARG A 70 -15.11 -8.08 -2.87
C ARG A 70 -14.19 -9.29 -2.74
N HIS A 71 -12.87 -9.04 -2.62
CA HIS A 71 -11.91 -10.11 -2.46
C HIS A 71 -12.20 -10.87 -1.17
N ARG A 72 -12.32 -12.20 -1.24
CA ARG A 72 -12.29 -13.05 -0.04
C ARG A 72 -10.93 -12.92 0.65
N PRO A 73 -10.84 -12.90 1.98
CA PRO A 73 -9.59 -12.73 2.74
C PRO A 73 -8.52 -13.76 2.38
N GLU A 74 -8.94 -14.99 2.07
CA GLU A 74 -8.09 -16.08 1.60
C GLU A 74 -7.34 -15.71 0.31
N GLN A 75 -8.05 -15.07 -0.63
CA GLN A 75 -7.51 -14.61 -1.91
C GLN A 75 -6.58 -13.40 -1.73
N ILE A 76 -6.91 -12.49 -0.79
CA ILE A 76 -6.10 -11.31 -0.48
C ILE A 76 -4.71 -11.73 -0.01
N SER A 77 -4.56 -12.61 1.00
CA SER A 77 -3.20 -12.93 1.45
C SER A 77 -2.49 -14.00 0.65
N ALA A 78 -3.18 -14.83 -0.13
CA ALA A 78 -2.52 -15.62 -1.17
C ALA A 78 -1.91 -14.70 -2.25
N ALA A 79 -2.63 -13.65 -2.66
CA ALA A 79 -2.11 -12.64 -3.58
C ALA A 79 -0.97 -11.82 -2.95
N MET A 80 -1.12 -11.41 -1.68
CA MET A 80 -0.10 -10.69 -0.91
C MET A 80 1.19 -11.52 -0.76
N GLY A 81 1.07 -12.80 -0.40
CA GLY A 81 2.21 -13.71 -0.28
C GLY A 81 2.98 -13.85 -1.59
N ARG A 82 2.27 -14.01 -2.72
CA ARG A 82 2.90 -14.01 -4.06
C ARG A 82 3.57 -12.68 -4.39
N GLN A 83 2.99 -11.57 -3.95
CA GLN A 83 3.58 -10.23 -4.16
C GLN A 83 4.85 -10.03 -3.35
N LEU A 84 4.90 -10.42 -2.07
CA LEU A 84 6.13 -10.39 -1.26
C LEU A 84 7.21 -11.27 -1.88
N GLN A 85 6.86 -12.48 -2.33
CA GLN A 85 7.80 -13.39 -2.99
C GLN A 85 8.37 -12.76 -4.27
N ARG A 86 7.53 -12.16 -5.13
CA ARG A 86 7.97 -11.45 -6.34
C ARG A 86 8.86 -10.25 -6.03
N LEU A 87 8.53 -9.45 -5.02
CA LEU A 87 9.36 -8.33 -4.57
C LEU A 87 10.69 -8.83 -4.01
N GLY A 88 10.68 -9.92 -3.24
CA GLY A 88 11.87 -10.56 -2.70
C GLY A 88 12.82 -11.05 -3.80
N VAL A 89 12.32 -11.75 -4.81
CA VAL A 89 13.15 -12.20 -5.94
C VAL A 89 13.70 -11.01 -6.74
N ARG A 90 12.88 -9.98 -6.99
CA ARG A 90 13.34 -8.76 -7.67
C ARG A 90 14.42 -8.04 -6.88
N LEU A 91 14.26 -7.94 -5.56
CA LEU A 91 15.26 -7.35 -4.68
C LEU A 91 16.54 -8.19 -4.65
N ALA A 92 16.44 -9.52 -4.58
CA ALA A 92 17.60 -10.41 -4.59
C ALA A 92 18.42 -10.23 -5.88
N VAL A 93 17.75 -10.17 -7.03
CA VAL A 93 18.41 -9.89 -8.32
C VAL A 93 18.99 -8.47 -8.34
N ALA A 94 18.26 -7.47 -7.84
CA ALA A 94 18.73 -6.09 -7.77
C ALA A 94 20.00 -5.95 -6.91
N VAL A 95 20.03 -6.60 -5.76
CA VAL A 95 21.19 -6.61 -4.85
C VAL A 95 22.35 -7.38 -5.48
N PHE A 96 22.10 -8.59 -6.01
CA PHE A 96 23.17 -9.40 -6.60
C PHE A 96 23.79 -8.72 -7.82
N ALA A 97 22.99 -8.32 -8.79
CA ALA A 97 23.49 -7.65 -9.98
C ALA A 97 23.98 -6.22 -9.69
N GLY A 98 23.36 -5.51 -8.74
CA GLY A 98 23.82 -4.20 -8.26
C GLY A 98 25.20 -4.27 -7.60
N MET A 99 25.46 -5.31 -6.79
CA MET A 99 26.77 -5.56 -6.20
C MET A 99 27.84 -5.74 -7.28
N TRP A 100 27.57 -6.55 -8.31
CA TRP A 100 28.48 -6.72 -9.44
C TRP A 100 28.59 -5.49 -10.35
N SER A 101 27.57 -4.63 -10.41
CA SER A 101 27.64 -3.33 -11.07
C SER A 101 28.48 -2.31 -10.29
N MET A 102 28.48 -2.39 -8.97
CA MET A 102 29.18 -1.43 -8.10
C MET A 102 30.69 -1.68 -8.07
N VAL A 103 31.13 -2.95 -8.09
CA VAL A 103 32.56 -3.28 -8.01
C VAL A 103 33.41 -2.59 -9.10
N PRO A 104 33.06 -2.66 -10.40
CA PRO A 104 33.81 -1.95 -11.44
C PRO A 104 33.75 -0.42 -11.29
N ALA A 105 32.60 0.13 -10.88
CA ALA A 105 32.46 1.57 -10.66
C ALA A 105 33.38 2.06 -9.52
N LEU A 106 33.47 1.30 -8.42
CA LEU A 106 34.38 1.58 -7.31
C LEU A 106 35.83 1.57 -7.79
N VAL A 107 36.21 0.58 -8.59
CA VAL A 107 37.57 0.49 -9.13
C VAL A 107 37.89 1.70 -10.03
N ILE A 108 36.96 2.13 -10.89
CA ILE A 108 37.13 3.34 -11.73
C ILE A 108 37.25 4.61 -10.88
N TYR A 109 36.50 4.73 -9.78
CA TYR A 109 36.52 5.93 -8.92
C TYR A 109 37.76 6.04 -8.04
N PHE A 110 38.30 4.92 -7.55
CA PHE A 110 39.40 4.91 -6.60
C PHE A 110 40.78 4.63 -7.22
N THR A 111 40.83 4.18 -8.47
CA THR A 111 42.10 3.82 -9.13
C THR A 111 42.23 4.50 -10.48
N THR A 112 43.46 4.92 -10.81
CA THR A 112 43.80 5.38 -12.15
C THR A 112 44.14 4.19 -13.02
N LEU A 113 43.30 3.92 -14.02
CA LEU A 113 43.46 2.81 -14.96
C LEU A 113 43.85 3.33 -16.33
N ASP A 114 44.45 2.45 -17.13
CA ASP A 114 44.60 2.68 -18.56
C ASP A 114 43.20 2.91 -19.20
N PRO A 115 43.05 3.90 -20.10
CA PRO A 115 41.76 4.23 -20.71
C PRO A 115 41.06 3.02 -21.35
N GLY A 116 41.80 2.07 -21.93
CA GLY A 116 41.22 0.87 -22.53
C GLY A 116 40.60 -0.07 -21.49
N VAL A 117 41.26 -0.27 -20.36
CA VAL A 117 40.78 -1.14 -19.27
C VAL A 117 39.59 -0.49 -18.56
N ALA A 118 39.66 0.83 -18.32
CA ALA A 118 38.59 1.58 -17.68
C ALA A 118 37.28 1.50 -18.50
N TRP A 119 37.36 1.58 -19.83
CA TRP A 119 36.20 1.47 -20.69
C TRP A 119 35.54 0.09 -20.61
N TRP A 120 36.31 -1.00 -20.61
CA TRP A 120 35.77 -2.35 -20.45
C TRP A 120 35.12 -2.57 -19.08
N LEU A 121 35.70 -2.01 -18.00
CA LEU A 121 35.08 -2.04 -16.68
C LEU A 121 33.76 -1.24 -16.65
N ALA A 122 33.72 -0.08 -17.31
CA ALA A 122 32.52 0.75 -17.41
C ALA A 122 31.41 0.07 -18.23
N LEU A 123 31.78 -0.68 -19.27
CA LEU A 123 30.84 -1.52 -20.01
C LEU A 123 30.33 -2.68 -19.15
N ALA A 124 31.22 -3.34 -18.41
CA ALA A 124 30.85 -4.43 -17.51
C ALA A 124 29.83 -3.97 -16.45
N SER A 125 30.04 -2.80 -15.82
CA SER A 125 29.06 -2.25 -14.86
C SER A 125 27.71 -1.97 -15.53
N GLY A 126 27.72 -1.42 -16.75
CA GLY A 126 26.50 -1.21 -17.54
C GLY A 126 25.72 -2.50 -17.80
N VAL A 127 26.41 -3.58 -18.17
CA VAL A 127 25.78 -4.91 -18.40
C VAL A 127 25.12 -5.44 -17.14
N PHE A 128 25.78 -5.32 -15.97
CA PHE A 128 25.20 -5.73 -14.69
C PHE A 128 24.06 -4.82 -14.22
N ALA A 129 24.04 -3.55 -14.64
CA ALA A 129 22.94 -2.65 -14.31
C ALA A 129 21.64 -2.96 -15.08
N LEU A 130 21.71 -3.57 -16.26
CA LEU A 130 20.54 -3.90 -17.08
C LEU A 130 19.46 -4.74 -16.35
N PRO A 131 19.78 -5.91 -15.74
CA PRO A 131 18.78 -6.70 -15.03
C PRO A 131 18.20 -5.95 -13.81
N VAL A 132 18.97 -5.07 -13.18
CA VAL A 132 18.48 -4.26 -12.06
C VAL A 132 17.45 -3.24 -12.55
N VAL A 133 17.80 -2.44 -13.54
CA VAL A 133 16.95 -1.32 -13.98
C VAL A 133 15.74 -1.81 -14.77
N PHE A 134 15.94 -2.72 -15.72
CA PHE A 134 14.87 -3.12 -16.65
C PHE A 134 14.03 -4.28 -16.13
N TRP A 135 14.62 -5.26 -15.44
CA TRP A 135 13.87 -6.41 -14.95
C TRP A 135 13.35 -6.19 -13.52
N ALA A 136 14.24 -5.95 -12.56
CA ALA A 136 13.82 -5.71 -11.17
C ALA A 136 13.06 -4.38 -11.04
N GLY A 137 13.51 -3.34 -11.76
CA GLY A 137 12.89 -2.03 -11.84
C GLY A 137 11.69 -1.91 -12.80
N SER A 138 11.34 -2.96 -13.55
CA SER A 138 10.20 -2.94 -14.50
C SER A 138 8.91 -2.37 -13.91
N GLY A 139 8.58 -2.74 -12.68
CA GLY A 139 7.41 -2.23 -11.98
C GLY A 139 7.49 -0.74 -11.66
N ILE A 140 8.67 -0.23 -11.31
CA ILE A 140 8.91 1.19 -11.02
C ILE A 140 8.78 1.99 -12.32
N LEU A 141 9.40 1.53 -13.41
CA LEU A 141 9.35 2.19 -14.72
C LEU A 141 7.94 2.20 -15.30
N TRP A 142 7.21 1.09 -15.19
CA TRP A 142 5.81 1.02 -15.60
C TRP A 142 4.93 2.02 -14.82
N MET A 143 5.14 2.11 -13.51
CA MET A 143 4.38 3.05 -12.68
C MET A 143 4.79 4.50 -12.94
N ALA A 144 6.07 4.79 -13.16
CA ALA A 144 6.55 6.11 -13.56
C ALA A 144 5.85 6.57 -14.84
N TRP A 145 5.81 5.71 -15.86
CA TRP A 145 5.11 5.98 -17.12
C TRP A 145 3.62 6.26 -16.92
N ARG A 146 2.94 5.43 -16.11
CA ARG A 146 1.52 5.63 -15.79
C ARG A 146 1.27 6.92 -15.00
N SER A 147 2.16 7.29 -14.09
CA SER A 147 2.06 8.55 -13.34
C SER A 147 2.08 9.77 -14.24
N VAL A 148 2.89 9.75 -15.32
CA VAL A 148 2.87 10.79 -16.36
C VAL A 148 1.52 10.80 -17.07
N LEU A 149 1.03 9.62 -17.48
CA LEU A 149 -0.22 9.49 -18.24
C LEU A 149 -1.46 9.92 -17.43
N LEU A 150 -1.46 9.63 -16.13
CA LEU A 150 -2.53 9.98 -15.20
C LEU A 150 -2.41 11.41 -14.64
N ARG A 151 -1.37 12.16 -15.04
CA ARG A 151 -1.03 13.50 -14.51
C ARG A 151 -0.98 13.55 -12.98
N ALA A 152 -0.52 12.46 -12.36
CA ALA A 152 -0.43 12.29 -10.92
C ALA A 152 1.01 11.87 -10.55
N PRO A 153 1.91 12.85 -10.28
CA PRO A 153 3.29 12.55 -9.95
C PRO A 153 3.37 11.75 -8.65
N GLY A 154 4.08 10.62 -8.70
CA GLY A 154 4.31 9.73 -7.57
C GLY A 154 5.80 9.54 -7.29
N MET A 155 6.12 8.89 -6.16
CA MET A 155 7.49 8.53 -5.79
C MET A 155 8.21 7.74 -6.90
N ASP A 156 7.47 6.88 -7.60
CA ASP A 156 7.98 6.06 -8.70
C ASP A 156 8.43 6.87 -9.90
N LEU A 157 7.78 8.02 -10.16
CA LEU A 157 8.14 8.89 -11.26
C LEU A 157 9.50 9.55 -11.02
N LEU A 158 9.72 10.08 -9.82
CA LEU A 158 10.98 10.73 -9.46
C LEU A 158 12.15 9.74 -9.55
N ILE A 159 11.98 8.55 -8.96
CA ILE A 159 13.03 7.52 -8.91
C ILE A 159 13.24 6.88 -10.28
N GLY A 160 12.16 6.57 -11.00
CA GLY A 160 12.23 6.01 -12.35
C GLY A 160 12.90 6.96 -13.34
N LEU A 161 12.57 8.25 -13.29
CA LEU A 161 13.21 9.27 -14.12
C LEU A 161 14.69 9.42 -13.78
N GLY A 162 15.04 9.46 -12.49
CA GLY A 162 16.44 9.53 -12.04
C GLY A 162 17.28 8.34 -12.49
N ALA A 163 16.74 7.12 -12.34
CA ALA A 163 17.42 5.90 -12.79
C ALA A 163 17.61 5.88 -14.32
N LEU A 164 16.57 6.26 -15.09
CA LEU A 164 16.67 6.36 -16.55
C LEU A 164 17.66 7.44 -16.99
N ALA A 165 17.67 8.61 -16.32
CA ALA A 165 18.60 9.69 -16.62
C ALA A 165 20.05 9.28 -16.35
N ALA A 166 20.32 8.59 -15.24
CA ALA A 166 21.64 8.05 -14.92
C ALA A 166 22.09 7.00 -15.94
N CYS A 167 21.21 6.08 -16.35
CA CYS A 167 21.50 5.12 -17.42
C CYS A 167 21.78 5.81 -18.76
N ALA A 168 20.97 6.80 -19.14
CA ALA A 168 21.14 7.53 -20.40
C ALA A 168 22.45 8.33 -20.43
N ALA A 169 22.78 9.02 -19.33
CA ALA A 169 24.05 9.75 -19.20
C ALA A 169 25.26 8.81 -19.25
N SER A 170 25.18 7.65 -18.59
CA SER A 170 26.24 6.65 -18.60
C SER A 170 26.46 6.05 -19.98
N LEU A 171 25.37 5.74 -20.69
CA LEU A 171 25.43 5.25 -22.08
C LEU A 171 26.01 6.30 -23.02
N TRP A 172 25.62 7.57 -22.84
CA TRP A 172 26.16 8.69 -23.60
C TRP A 172 27.66 8.90 -23.37
N SER A 173 28.13 8.69 -22.14
CA SER A 173 29.56 8.72 -21.80
C SER A 173 30.34 7.59 -22.48
N LEU A 174 29.80 6.36 -22.46
CA LEU A 174 30.40 5.19 -23.11
C LEU A 174 30.57 5.37 -24.62
N MET A 175 29.56 5.93 -25.28
CA MET A 175 29.58 6.20 -26.73
C MET A 175 30.67 7.21 -27.14
N GLN A 176 31.07 8.09 -26.22
CA GLN A 176 32.17 9.04 -26.42
C GLN A 176 33.54 8.44 -26.08
N GLY A 177 33.61 7.15 -25.71
CA GLY A 177 34.84 6.49 -25.29
C GLY A 177 35.29 6.87 -23.87
N ARG A 178 34.44 7.51 -23.06
CA ARG A 178 34.75 7.88 -21.67
C ARG A 178 34.35 6.75 -20.73
N ALA A 179 35.10 6.60 -19.64
CA ALA A 179 34.85 5.60 -18.60
C ALA A 179 34.08 6.16 -17.38
N GLU A 180 33.77 7.46 -17.37
CA GLU A 180 32.96 8.10 -16.32
C GLU A 180 31.49 7.70 -16.48
N VAL A 181 31.02 6.78 -15.63
CA VAL A 181 29.65 6.22 -15.68
C VAL A 181 28.99 6.25 -14.32
N TRP A 182 27.66 6.32 -14.30
CA TRP A 182 26.81 6.39 -13.11
C TRP A 182 25.76 5.26 -13.07
N PHE A 183 26.08 4.11 -13.66
CA PHE A 183 25.20 2.94 -13.64
C PHE A 183 24.93 2.45 -12.20
N ASP A 184 25.93 2.58 -11.32
CA ASP A 184 25.82 2.31 -9.88
C ASP A 184 24.70 3.15 -9.23
N THR A 185 24.61 4.44 -9.57
CA THR A 185 23.57 5.33 -9.05
C THR A 185 22.17 4.86 -9.46
N ALA A 186 21.98 4.44 -10.71
CA ALA A 186 20.71 3.89 -11.17
C ALA A 186 20.34 2.59 -10.43
N THR A 187 21.30 1.67 -10.27
CA THR A 187 21.08 0.40 -9.56
C THR A 187 20.78 0.61 -8.08
N MET A 188 21.46 1.55 -7.42
CA MET A 188 21.25 1.90 -6.02
C MET A 188 19.85 2.46 -5.79
N LEU A 189 19.42 3.42 -6.60
CA LEU A 189 18.08 4.02 -6.50
C LEU A 189 16.96 2.97 -6.63
N VAL A 190 17.07 2.08 -7.62
CA VAL A 190 16.10 0.99 -7.83
C VAL A 190 16.11 0.02 -6.65
N THR A 191 17.29 -0.36 -6.16
CA THR A 191 17.44 -1.32 -5.06
C THR A 191 16.86 -0.78 -3.75
N LEU A 192 17.18 0.47 -3.39
CA LEU A 192 16.67 1.12 -2.18
C LEU A 192 15.15 1.27 -2.22
N LEU A 193 14.58 1.61 -3.38
CA LEU A 193 13.13 1.69 -3.53
C LEU A 193 12.45 0.31 -3.39
N LEU A 194 13.03 -0.73 -3.99
CA LEU A 194 12.54 -2.11 -3.83
C LEU A 194 12.61 -2.58 -2.38
N PHE A 195 13.70 -2.27 -1.68
CA PHE A 195 13.84 -2.56 -0.26
C PHE A 195 12.79 -1.83 0.57
N GLY A 196 12.62 -0.52 0.37
CA GLY A 196 11.60 0.27 1.05
C GLY A 196 10.19 -0.28 0.83
N ARG A 197 9.87 -0.70 -0.40
CA ARG A 197 8.61 -1.37 -0.73
C ARG A 197 8.45 -2.72 -0.04
N LEU A 198 9.52 -3.51 0.07
CA LEU A 198 9.48 -4.78 0.78
C LEU A 198 9.16 -4.57 2.26
N VAL A 199 9.81 -3.60 2.90
CA VAL A 199 9.56 -3.24 4.30
C VAL A 199 8.15 -2.69 4.49
N ASP A 200 7.70 -1.77 3.65
CA ASP A 200 6.34 -1.21 3.70
C ASP A 200 5.28 -2.31 3.51
N THR A 201 5.48 -3.24 2.58
CA THR A 201 4.55 -4.36 2.37
C THR A 201 4.59 -5.34 3.54
N ALA A 202 5.77 -5.63 4.10
CA ALA A 202 5.93 -6.58 5.21
C ALA A 202 5.31 -6.05 6.51
N THR A 203 5.55 -4.78 6.86
CA THR A 203 4.97 -4.14 8.05
C THR A 203 3.44 -4.09 8.00
N ARG A 204 2.86 -3.95 6.81
CA ARG A 204 1.40 -3.90 6.62
C ARG A 204 0.74 -5.28 6.61
N ARG A 205 1.50 -6.37 6.44
CA ARG A 205 0.96 -7.73 6.52
C ARG A 205 0.27 -7.98 7.86
N SER A 206 0.83 -7.47 8.95
CA SER A 206 0.27 -7.61 10.29
C SER A 206 -1.13 -7.00 10.44
N ALA A 207 -1.44 -5.93 9.70
CA ALA A 207 -2.78 -5.33 9.72
C ALA A 207 -3.82 -6.17 8.96
N VAL A 208 -3.41 -6.81 7.86
CA VAL A 208 -4.27 -7.74 7.11
C VAL A 208 -4.50 -9.04 7.89
N ASP A 209 -3.46 -9.53 8.58
CA ASP A 209 -3.57 -10.71 9.44
C ASP A 209 -4.51 -10.45 10.63
N ALA A 210 -4.54 -9.22 11.16
CA ALA A 210 -5.52 -8.83 12.18
C ALA A 210 -6.97 -8.81 11.65
N LEU A 211 -7.19 -8.29 10.43
CA LEU A 211 -8.52 -8.33 9.79
C LEU A 211 -8.99 -9.76 9.54
N ARG A 212 -8.07 -10.68 9.18
CA ARG A 212 -8.38 -12.11 9.04
C ARG A 212 -8.82 -12.75 10.34
N ALA A 213 -8.12 -12.46 11.43
CA ALA A 213 -8.50 -12.97 12.74
C ALA A 213 -9.92 -12.50 13.15
N MET A 214 -10.33 -11.31 12.70
CA MET A 214 -11.70 -10.82 12.90
C MET A 214 -12.73 -11.53 12.00
N GLU A 215 -12.35 -11.90 10.78
CA GLU A 215 -13.24 -12.60 9.84
C GLU A 215 -13.38 -14.09 10.16
N GLU A 216 -12.30 -14.75 10.61
CA GLU A 216 -12.37 -16.10 11.18
C GLU A 216 -13.27 -16.15 12.42
N ALA A 217 -13.36 -15.03 13.15
CA ALA A 217 -14.30 -14.91 14.27
C ALA A 217 -15.77 -14.76 13.84
N ALA A 218 -16.08 -14.44 12.57
CA ALA A 218 -17.45 -14.28 12.06
C ALA A 218 -17.58 -14.82 10.62
N PRO A 219 -17.83 -16.13 10.44
CA PRO A 219 -17.87 -16.76 9.13
C PRO A 219 -18.93 -16.18 8.20
N GLU A 220 -18.64 -16.19 6.90
CA GLU A 220 -19.58 -15.77 5.85
C GLU A 220 -20.54 -16.89 5.41
N THR A 221 -20.49 -18.05 6.06
CA THR A 221 -21.41 -19.17 5.85
C THR A 221 -22.09 -19.56 7.17
N ALA A 222 -23.32 -20.08 7.06
CA ALA A 222 -24.04 -20.64 8.19
C ALA A 222 -24.73 -21.95 7.78
N LEU A 223 -24.88 -22.88 8.73
CA LEU A 223 -25.67 -24.09 8.55
C LEU A 223 -27.15 -23.75 8.67
N VAL A 224 -27.85 -23.69 7.56
CA VAL A 224 -29.28 -23.36 7.50
C VAL A 224 -30.11 -24.64 7.48
N GLU A 225 -31.22 -24.64 8.23
CA GLU A 225 -32.22 -25.71 8.16
C GLU A 225 -33.01 -25.60 6.85
N THR A 226 -32.94 -26.64 6.03
CA THR A 226 -33.73 -26.79 4.80
C THR A 226 -34.61 -28.03 4.91
N GLY A 227 -35.59 -28.19 4.02
CA GLY A 227 -36.41 -29.41 3.97
C GLY A 227 -35.62 -30.71 3.74
N ALA A 228 -34.36 -30.62 3.29
CA ALA A 228 -33.44 -31.73 3.10
C ALA A 228 -32.41 -31.90 4.25
N GLY A 229 -32.58 -31.17 5.36
CA GLY A 229 -31.67 -31.16 6.51
C GLY A 229 -30.81 -29.89 6.61
N TRP A 230 -29.70 -29.98 7.32
CA TRP A 230 -28.77 -28.86 7.53
C TRP A 230 -27.83 -28.71 6.34
N GLN A 231 -27.87 -27.56 5.67
CA GLN A 231 -26.99 -27.24 4.55
C GLN A 231 -26.23 -25.94 4.81
N GLU A 232 -24.95 -25.93 4.47
CA GLU A 232 -24.13 -24.74 4.56
C GLU A 232 -24.48 -23.78 3.42
N ARG A 233 -24.89 -22.55 3.77
CA ARG A 233 -25.22 -21.50 2.81
C ARG A 233 -24.50 -20.20 3.14
N PRO A 234 -24.17 -19.37 2.12
CA PRO A 234 -23.62 -18.03 2.35
C PRO A 234 -24.61 -17.17 3.15
N CYS A 235 -24.10 -16.42 4.14
CA CYS A 235 -24.88 -15.52 4.99
C CYS A 235 -25.67 -14.48 4.19
N ALA A 236 -25.18 -14.08 3.01
CA ALA A 236 -25.87 -13.18 2.10
C ALA A 236 -27.22 -13.70 1.57
N ASP A 237 -27.39 -15.02 1.52
CA ASP A 237 -28.60 -15.66 0.97
C ASP A 237 -29.62 -16.03 2.06
N ILE A 238 -29.32 -15.72 3.33
CA ILE A 238 -30.13 -16.16 4.48
C ILE A 238 -31.14 -15.07 4.84
N PRO A 239 -32.45 -15.31 4.66
CA PRO A 239 -33.48 -14.35 5.04
C PRO A 239 -33.69 -14.32 6.56
N VAL A 240 -34.27 -13.20 7.04
CA VAL A 240 -34.77 -13.09 8.42
C VAL A 240 -35.81 -14.19 8.68
N GLY A 241 -35.74 -14.79 9.87
CA GLY A 241 -36.59 -15.91 10.27
C GLY A 241 -36.07 -17.29 9.85
N ALA A 242 -34.99 -17.36 9.07
CA ALA A 242 -34.33 -18.64 8.80
C ALA A 242 -33.75 -19.24 10.10
N ARG A 243 -33.75 -20.57 10.18
CA ARG A 243 -33.16 -21.30 11.31
C ARG A 243 -31.74 -21.70 10.95
N ILE A 244 -30.78 -21.28 11.77
CA ILE A 244 -29.38 -21.65 11.61
C ILE A 244 -28.89 -22.45 12.80
N ALA A 245 -28.00 -23.41 12.55
CA ALA A 245 -27.33 -24.16 13.60
C ALA A 245 -25.91 -23.62 13.80
N VAL A 246 -25.51 -23.52 15.07
CA VAL A 246 -24.16 -23.19 15.48
C VAL A 246 -23.65 -24.31 16.38
N ASP A 247 -22.69 -25.07 15.88
CA ASP A 247 -22.11 -26.18 16.63
C ASP A 247 -21.17 -25.69 17.74
N ALA A 248 -20.82 -26.59 18.66
CA ALA A 248 -19.87 -26.29 19.72
C ALA A 248 -18.48 -26.00 19.14
N GLY A 249 -17.83 -24.95 19.62
CA GLY A 249 -16.56 -24.45 19.11
C GLY A 249 -16.68 -23.60 17.84
N ALA A 250 -17.89 -23.43 17.30
CA ALA A 250 -18.11 -22.62 16.11
C ALA A 250 -18.50 -21.17 16.47
N PRO A 251 -17.99 -20.17 15.73
CA PRO A 251 -18.48 -18.80 15.83
C PRO A 251 -19.89 -18.66 15.25
N VAL A 252 -20.61 -17.68 15.76
CA VAL A 252 -21.97 -17.33 15.34
C VAL A 252 -21.88 -16.43 14.11
N SER A 253 -22.47 -16.88 12.99
CA SER A 253 -22.36 -16.17 11.70
C SER A 253 -23.40 -15.05 11.49
N MET A 254 -24.54 -15.10 12.20
CA MET A 254 -25.66 -14.16 12.04
C MET A 254 -26.25 -13.79 13.41
N ASP A 255 -26.73 -12.55 13.53
CA ASP A 255 -27.47 -12.11 14.72
C ASP A 255 -28.81 -12.86 14.80
N GLY A 256 -29.14 -13.37 15.98
CA GLY A 256 -30.38 -14.11 16.16
C GLY A 256 -30.76 -14.39 17.61
N VAL A 257 -31.95 -14.97 17.76
CA VAL A 257 -32.49 -15.43 19.04
C VAL A 257 -32.33 -16.95 19.13
N VAL A 258 -31.91 -17.48 20.27
CA VAL A 258 -31.85 -18.92 20.51
C VAL A 258 -33.26 -19.50 20.49
N LEU A 259 -33.52 -20.41 19.55
CA LEU A 259 -34.78 -21.15 19.47
C LEU A 259 -34.70 -22.46 20.27
N SER A 260 -33.53 -23.13 20.26
CA SER A 260 -33.33 -24.36 21.02
C SER A 260 -31.86 -24.60 21.34
N GLY A 261 -31.63 -25.23 22.49
CA GLY A 261 -30.29 -25.52 23.02
C GLY A 261 -29.91 -24.54 24.13
N GLU A 262 -29.04 -25.01 25.03
CA GLU A 262 -28.44 -24.20 26.09
C GLU A 262 -26.94 -24.31 25.98
N SER A 263 -26.25 -23.18 26.03
CA SER A 263 -24.80 -23.16 25.92
C SER A 263 -24.14 -22.00 26.65
N GLN A 264 -22.82 -21.99 26.61
CA GLN A 264 -22.02 -20.86 27.03
C GLN A 264 -21.40 -20.23 25.79
N VAL A 265 -21.56 -18.92 25.66
CA VAL A 265 -20.99 -18.13 24.57
C VAL A 265 -19.95 -17.16 25.11
N SER A 266 -18.88 -17.00 24.35
CA SER A 266 -17.91 -15.93 24.58
C SER A 266 -18.20 -14.78 23.63
N ARG A 267 -18.33 -13.57 24.18
CA ARG A 267 -18.48 -12.32 23.42
C ARG A 267 -17.18 -11.53 23.32
N ALA A 268 -16.04 -12.15 23.63
CA ALA A 268 -14.73 -11.48 23.72
C ALA A 268 -14.34 -10.71 22.45
N VAL A 269 -14.78 -11.18 21.27
CA VAL A 269 -14.54 -10.51 19.98
C VAL A 269 -15.27 -9.17 19.88
N LEU A 270 -16.46 -9.05 20.50
CA LEU A 270 -17.33 -7.88 20.42
C LEU A 270 -17.13 -6.95 21.61
N THR A 271 -17.06 -7.50 22.83
CA THR A 271 -17.01 -6.71 24.08
C THR A 271 -15.61 -6.58 24.65
N GLY A 272 -14.66 -7.43 24.22
CA GLY A 272 -13.33 -7.52 24.84
C GLY A 272 -13.32 -8.24 26.20
N GLU A 273 -14.47 -8.72 26.68
CA GLU A 273 -14.58 -9.42 27.97
C GLU A 273 -14.47 -10.93 27.76
N SER A 274 -13.57 -11.57 28.53
CA SER A 274 -13.33 -13.02 28.45
C SER A 274 -14.34 -13.86 29.24
N ALA A 275 -15.28 -13.23 29.95
CA ALA A 275 -16.28 -13.93 30.74
C ALA A 275 -17.26 -14.69 29.85
N LEU A 276 -17.58 -15.92 30.24
CA LEU A 276 -18.55 -16.75 29.54
C LEU A 276 -19.96 -16.39 30.00
N VAL A 277 -20.86 -16.23 29.04
CA VAL A 277 -22.27 -15.93 29.30
C VAL A 277 -23.09 -17.18 28.98
N ALA A 278 -23.87 -17.64 29.94
CA ALA A 278 -24.85 -18.70 29.71
C ALA A 278 -26.02 -18.16 28.88
N VAL A 279 -26.40 -18.90 27.85
CA VAL A 279 -27.48 -18.55 26.92
C VAL A 279 -28.40 -19.75 26.73
N GLY A 280 -29.70 -19.49 26.73
CA GLY A 280 -30.75 -20.47 26.52
C GLY A 280 -31.85 -19.95 25.58
N PRO A 281 -32.93 -20.73 25.38
CA PRO A 281 -34.02 -20.35 24.49
C PRO A 281 -34.63 -18.99 24.86
N GLY A 282 -34.73 -18.09 23.88
CA GLY A 282 -35.19 -16.71 24.07
C GLY A 282 -34.08 -15.67 24.19
N ASP A 283 -32.85 -16.07 24.48
CA ASP A 283 -31.72 -15.13 24.57
C ASP A 283 -31.22 -14.70 23.18
N ARG A 284 -30.75 -13.46 23.09
CA ARG A 284 -30.16 -12.90 21.86
C ARG A 284 -28.66 -13.15 21.81
N ILE A 285 -28.17 -13.52 20.64
CA ILE A 285 -26.75 -13.77 20.36
C ILE A 285 -26.36 -13.01 19.09
N GLU A 286 -25.26 -12.27 19.20
CA GLU A 286 -24.70 -11.47 18.13
C GLU A 286 -23.71 -12.28 17.27
N ALA A 287 -23.63 -11.94 15.99
CA ALA A 287 -22.62 -12.47 15.07
C ALA A 287 -21.21 -12.09 15.57
N GLY A 288 -20.29 -13.05 15.55
CA GLY A 288 -18.96 -12.92 16.12
C GLY A 288 -18.80 -13.49 17.53
N ALA A 289 -19.89 -13.86 18.20
CA ALA A 289 -19.82 -14.62 19.45
C ALA A 289 -19.33 -16.06 19.18
N LEU A 290 -18.55 -16.63 20.09
CA LEU A 290 -18.06 -18.01 19.98
C LEU A 290 -18.93 -18.94 20.85
N ASN A 291 -19.57 -19.93 20.23
CA ASN A 291 -20.28 -20.97 20.96
C ASN A 291 -19.27 -21.99 21.50
N LEU A 292 -19.26 -22.24 22.81
CA LEU A 292 -18.25 -23.11 23.44
C LEU A 292 -18.82 -24.41 24.01
N GLY A 293 -20.14 -24.54 24.14
CA GLY A 293 -20.74 -25.68 24.83
C GLY A 293 -21.38 -26.72 23.90
N ARG A 294 -22.64 -26.50 23.55
CA ARG A 294 -23.51 -27.45 22.84
C ARG A 294 -24.09 -26.75 21.62
N ARG A 295 -24.57 -27.54 20.66
CA ARG A 295 -25.21 -27.01 19.46
C ARG A 295 -26.40 -26.12 19.81
N LEU A 296 -26.42 -24.92 19.26
CA LEU A 296 -27.52 -23.97 19.35
C LEU A 296 -28.24 -23.89 18.02
N VAL A 297 -29.56 -23.74 18.05
CA VAL A 297 -30.36 -23.37 16.87
C VAL A 297 -30.87 -21.96 17.08
N LEU A 298 -30.52 -21.07 16.16
CA LEU A 298 -30.84 -19.65 16.21
C LEU A 298 -31.89 -19.33 15.13
N GLY A 299 -32.81 -18.43 15.44
CA GLY A 299 -33.66 -17.76 14.48
C GLY A 299 -32.99 -16.45 14.06
N VAL A 300 -32.70 -16.29 12.77
CA VAL A 300 -32.03 -15.11 12.24
C VAL A 300 -32.92 -13.88 12.42
N GLU A 301 -32.41 -12.86 13.11
CA GLU A 301 -33.14 -11.61 13.37
C GLU A 301 -32.78 -10.51 12.37
N ARG A 302 -31.53 -10.51 11.88
CA ARG A 302 -31.02 -9.48 10.95
C ARG A 302 -30.40 -10.11 9.70
N VAL A 303 -30.50 -9.39 8.59
CA VAL A 303 -29.86 -9.78 7.33
C VAL A 303 -28.36 -9.46 7.33
N HIS A 304 -27.63 -10.16 6.47
CA HIS A 304 -26.21 -9.88 6.23
C HIS A 304 -26.01 -8.45 5.68
N GLY A 305 -25.10 -7.69 6.29
CA GLY A 305 -24.90 -6.27 6.02
C GLY A 305 -25.56 -5.33 7.04
N ASP A 306 -26.46 -5.84 7.88
CA ASP A 306 -27.08 -5.11 9.00
C ASP A 306 -26.85 -5.80 10.36
N ARG A 307 -25.92 -6.76 10.42
CA ARG A 307 -25.51 -7.40 11.69
C ARG A 307 -24.79 -6.40 12.58
N GLU A 308 -24.79 -6.63 13.88
CA GLU A 308 -24.12 -5.75 14.85
C GLU A 308 -22.63 -5.53 14.48
N ILE A 309 -21.94 -6.61 14.09
CA ILE A 309 -20.55 -6.56 13.64
C ILE A 309 -20.36 -5.75 12.34
N ASP A 310 -21.32 -5.81 11.41
CA ASP A 310 -21.28 -5.05 10.16
C ASP A 310 -21.48 -3.54 10.43
N ARG A 311 -22.39 -3.19 11.34
CA ARG A 311 -22.65 -1.81 11.76
C ARG A 311 -21.45 -1.21 12.50
N MET A 312 -20.84 -1.96 13.41
CA MET A 312 -19.60 -1.55 14.09
C MET A 312 -18.45 -1.37 13.10
N GLY A 313 -18.25 -2.33 12.19
CA GLY A 313 -17.25 -2.22 11.13
C GLY A 313 -17.46 -0.99 10.24
N GLY A 314 -18.72 -0.71 9.87
CA GLY A 314 -19.10 0.47 9.09
C GLY A 314 -18.82 1.79 9.83
N ALA A 315 -19.12 1.87 11.13
CA ALA A 315 -18.85 3.06 11.95
C ALA A 315 -17.34 3.32 12.12
N ILE A 316 -16.55 2.27 12.39
CA ILE A 316 -15.09 2.40 12.50
C ILE A 316 -14.47 2.82 11.16
N ALA A 317 -14.91 2.21 10.05
CA ALA A 317 -14.44 2.59 8.73
C ALA A 317 -14.76 4.05 8.38
N LEU A 318 -15.93 4.54 8.78
CA LEU A 318 -16.33 5.94 8.66
C LEU A 318 -15.43 6.88 9.47
N GLU A 319 -15.12 6.53 10.72
CA GLU A 319 -14.24 7.32 11.58
C GLU A 319 -12.78 7.35 11.11
N ILE A 320 -12.27 6.22 10.62
CA ILE A 320 -10.93 6.16 10.00
C ILE A 320 -10.90 7.04 8.74
N ALA A 321 -11.92 6.95 7.89
CA ALA A 321 -12.03 7.78 6.69
C ALA A 321 -12.17 9.28 7.02
N ALA A 322 -12.86 9.63 8.11
CA ALA A 322 -13.00 11.00 8.59
C ALA A 322 -11.68 11.55 9.15
N ARG A 323 -10.93 10.75 9.92
CA ARG A 323 -9.62 11.13 10.49
C ARG A 323 -8.55 11.33 9.43
N ASP A 324 -8.54 10.51 8.38
CA ASP A 324 -7.61 10.69 7.25
C ASP A 324 -7.98 11.89 6.35
N ALA A 325 -9.18 12.45 6.49
CA ALA A 325 -9.53 13.71 5.84
C ALA A 325 -8.90 14.92 6.56
N THR A 326 -8.68 14.82 7.86
CA THR A 326 -8.02 15.84 8.70
C THR A 326 -6.50 15.74 8.74
N ASP A 327 -5.90 14.56 8.55
CA ASP A 327 -4.44 14.37 8.50
C ASP A 327 -3.84 14.49 7.08
N ARG A 328 -4.57 15.17 6.18
CA ARG A 328 -4.09 15.46 4.83
C ARG A 328 -2.97 16.50 4.93
N PRO A 329 -1.72 16.23 4.54
CA PRO A 329 -0.83 17.30 4.17
C PRO A 329 -1.52 18.05 3.02
N GLY A 330 -1.81 19.33 3.25
CA GLY A 330 -2.34 20.20 2.22
C GLY A 330 -1.47 20.13 0.95
N PRO A 331 -2.00 20.52 -0.22
CA PRO A 331 -1.16 20.69 -1.38
C PRO A 331 0.04 21.54 -0.96
N LEU A 332 1.25 21.10 -1.32
CA LEU A 332 2.47 21.91 -1.25
C LEU A 332 2.31 23.09 -2.24
N GLY A 333 1.39 23.99 -1.93
CA GLY A 333 1.25 25.33 -2.47
C GLY A 333 1.78 26.25 -1.38
N GLY A 334 2.85 26.97 -1.70
CA GLY A 334 3.60 27.79 -0.77
C GLY A 334 2.68 28.68 0.06
N ALA A 335 2.67 28.46 1.37
CA ALA A 335 2.37 29.53 2.30
C ALA A 335 3.49 30.57 2.15
N PRO A 336 3.18 31.83 1.81
CA PRO A 336 4.19 32.88 1.77
C PRO A 336 4.76 33.02 3.17
N VAL A 337 6.07 32.83 3.31
CA VAL A 337 6.82 33.20 4.50
C VAL A 337 6.68 34.73 4.63
N PRO A 338 6.07 35.26 5.70
CA PRO A 338 6.01 36.70 5.90
C PRO A 338 7.42 37.16 6.29
N GLY A 339 8.13 37.83 5.37
CA GLY A 339 9.45 38.37 5.67
C GLY A 339 10.37 38.72 4.50
N HIS A 340 10.01 38.41 3.25
CA HIS A 340 10.83 38.83 2.09
C HIS A 340 10.09 39.87 1.23
N PRO A 341 10.60 41.10 1.09
CA PRO A 341 10.03 42.08 0.19
C PRO A 341 10.50 41.79 -1.25
N GLY A 342 9.54 41.76 -2.17
CA GLY A 342 9.74 42.14 -3.57
C GLY A 342 10.32 41.10 -4.52
N ALA A 343 9.45 40.48 -5.33
CA ALA A 343 9.62 40.37 -6.78
C ALA A 343 8.38 39.67 -7.38
N GLY A 344 7.27 40.42 -7.48
CA GLY A 344 6.26 40.12 -8.48
C GLY A 344 6.77 40.56 -9.84
N GLY A 345 6.86 39.64 -10.79
CA GLY A 345 7.33 39.94 -12.13
C GLY A 345 7.50 38.67 -12.93
N ILE A 346 6.50 38.33 -13.74
CA ILE A 346 6.60 37.33 -14.80
C ILE A 346 7.65 37.85 -15.78
N ASP A 347 8.87 37.32 -15.70
CA ASP A 347 9.89 37.57 -16.71
C ASP A 347 10.15 36.32 -17.54
N ARG A 348 10.05 36.49 -18.86
CA ARG A 348 10.08 35.44 -19.90
C ARG A 348 11.50 34.89 -20.15
N ALA A 349 12.38 34.96 -19.16
CA ALA A 349 13.80 34.64 -19.30
C ALA A 349 14.20 33.41 -18.47
N ALA A 350 13.61 32.24 -18.75
CA ALA A 350 14.10 30.97 -18.21
C ALA A 350 13.82 29.80 -19.17
N VAL A 351 14.11 30.01 -20.46
CA VAL A 351 14.35 28.92 -21.41
C VAL A 351 15.68 29.18 -22.09
N PRO A 352 16.77 28.57 -21.61
CA PRO A 352 17.84 28.22 -22.54
C PRO A 352 18.45 26.87 -22.19
N CYS A 353 17.90 25.78 -22.73
CA CYS A 353 18.63 24.50 -22.84
C CYS A 353 18.42 23.78 -24.19
N LEU A 354 17.78 24.41 -25.17
CA LEU A 354 17.45 23.76 -26.45
C LEU A 354 17.96 24.49 -27.71
N TRP A 355 18.83 25.50 -27.56
CA TRP A 355 19.28 26.31 -28.70
C TRP A 355 20.78 26.32 -28.98
N ALA A 356 21.60 25.62 -28.18
CA ALA A 356 23.06 25.60 -28.33
C ALA A 356 23.59 24.40 -29.16
N VAL A 357 22.89 24.00 -30.24
CA VAL A 357 23.36 22.94 -31.18
C VAL A 357 23.40 23.42 -32.65
N ARG A 358 23.09 24.68 -32.95
CA ARG A 358 22.91 25.11 -34.36
C ARG A 358 23.71 26.32 -34.84
N ARG A 359 24.99 26.44 -34.46
CA ARG A 359 26.02 27.14 -35.27
C ARG A 359 27.40 26.93 -34.64
N GLY A 360 28.31 26.38 -35.42
CA GLY A 360 29.67 26.07 -34.98
C GLY A 360 30.62 27.27 -34.96
N GLY A 361 31.88 26.98 -34.66
CA GLY A 361 33.01 27.88 -34.88
C GLY A 361 33.93 28.02 -33.68
N ILE A 362 35.02 27.25 -33.74
CA ILE A 362 36.32 27.33 -33.06
C ILE A 362 36.69 28.74 -32.55
N ASP A 363 37.18 28.85 -31.30
CA ASP A 363 38.48 29.46 -31.05
C ASP A 363 39.07 29.07 -29.68
N ALA A 364 40.37 28.72 -29.74
CA ALA A 364 41.22 28.36 -28.62
C ALA A 364 42.18 29.53 -28.34
N ARG A 365 42.25 30.00 -27.09
CA ARG A 365 43.46 30.43 -26.35
C ARG A 365 43.13 31.26 -25.10
N ALA A 366 43.86 30.93 -24.02
CA ALA A 366 44.18 31.72 -22.83
C ALA A 366 42.97 32.14 -21.95
N ASP A 367 43.02 32.05 -20.62
CA ASP A 367 44.12 32.47 -19.78
C ASP A 367 44.08 31.80 -18.40
N ALA A 368 45.27 31.58 -17.86
CA ALA A 368 45.49 31.07 -16.52
C ALA A 368 45.51 32.24 -15.54
N SER A 369 44.62 32.25 -14.55
CA SER A 369 44.92 32.94 -13.29
C SER A 369 44.16 32.29 -12.14
N GLY A 370 44.92 31.84 -11.15
CA GLY A 370 44.41 31.17 -9.96
C GLY A 370 43.67 32.14 -9.05
N ARG A 371 42.49 31.72 -8.60
CA ARG A 371 41.96 32.02 -7.26
C ARG A 371 41.23 30.79 -6.74
N GLY A 372 41.82 30.17 -5.72
CA GLY A 372 41.16 29.15 -4.92
C GLY A 372 39.96 29.76 -4.21
N LEU A 373 38.80 29.14 -4.40
CA LEU A 373 37.63 29.30 -3.56
C LEU A 373 37.23 27.90 -3.09
N PRO A 374 37.20 27.62 -1.78
CA PRO A 374 36.74 26.32 -1.29
C PRO A 374 35.24 26.17 -1.58
N MET A 375 34.90 25.20 -2.42
CA MET A 375 33.53 24.69 -2.55
C MET A 375 33.08 24.18 -1.18
N ARG A 376 32.23 24.97 -0.51
CA ARG A 376 31.42 24.49 0.63
C ARG A 376 30.53 23.35 0.12
N PRO A 377 30.47 22.20 0.81
CA PRO A 377 29.57 21.13 0.43
C PRO A 377 28.13 21.61 0.58
N VAL A 378 27.38 21.57 -0.52
CA VAL A 378 25.92 21.70 -0.50
C VAL A 378 25.36 20.47 0.21
N PRO A 379 24.57 20.60 1.30
CA PRO A 379 23.94 19.44 1.92
C PRO A 379 22.87 18.91 0.97
N GLY A 380 23.12 17.76 0.35
CA GLY A 380 22.10 17.02 -0.38
C GLY A 380 21.03 16.46 0.57
N PRO A 381 19.73 16.45 0.19
CA PRO A 381 18.62 16.05 1.06
C PRO A 381 18.49 14.52 1.20
N ALA A 382 19.61 13.78 1.20
CA ALA A 382 19.59 12.32 1.25
C ALA A 382 19.27 11.77 2.65
N ALA A 383 19.49 12.53 3.72
CA ALA A 383 19.31 12.07 5.10
C ALA A 383 17.89 12.28 5.67
N GLY A 384 17.01 13.02 4.98
CA GLY A 384 15.69 13.38 5.51
C GLY A 384 14.62 12.27 5.42
N ALA A 385 14.82 11.28 4.55
CA ALA A 385 13.82 10.24 4.30
C ALA A 385 13.90 9.05 5.27
N ASP A 386 15.07 8.77 5.85
CA ASP A 386 15.28 7.62 6.75
C ASP A 386 14.72 7.82 8.17
N ALA A 387 14.57 9.07 8.62
CA ALA A 387 14.09 9.36 9.98
C ALA A 387 12.61 8.96 10.19
N GLY A 388 11.79 9.04 9.14
CA GLY A 388 10.35 8.78 9.22
C GLY A 388 9.98 7.29 9.28
N GLY A 389 10.79 6.41 8.69
CA GLY A 389 10.56 4.96 8.70
C GLY A 389 11.10 4.31 9.98
N ALA A 390 12.36 4.60 10.33
CA ALA A 390 13.00 4.06 11.52
C ALA A 390 12.38 4.58 12.84
N GLY A 391 11.94 5.85 12.86
CA GLY A 391 11.22 6.42 14.01
C GLY A 391 9.87 5.74 14.28
N ARG A 392 9.15 5.34 13.22
CA ARG A 392 7.88 4.60 13.34
C ARG A 392 8.07 3.17 13.82
N CYS A 393 9.13 2.48 13.39
CA CYS A 393 9.47 1.15 13.91
C CYS A 393 9.84 1.20 15.41
N ARG A 394 10.66 2.18 15.85
CA ARG A 394 10.98 2.32 17.28
C ARG A 394 9.78 2.72 18.13
N ALA A 395 8.89 3.58 17.63
CA ALA A 395 7.66 3.94 18.32
C ALA A 395 6.69 2.74 18.44
N GLY A 396 6.58 1.92 17.40
CA GLY A 396 5.80 0.68 17.40
C GLY A 396 6.32 -0.35 18.40
N ASP A 397 7.64 -0.55 18.44
CA ASP A 397 8.29 -1.49 19.38
C ASP A 397 8.25 -1.00 20.84
N ALA A 398 8.33 0.31 21.07
CA ALA A 398 8.18 0.92 22.40
C ALA A 398 6.72 0.84 22.90
N ALA A 399 5.74 1.03 22.01
CA ALA A 399 4.31 0.86 22.31
C ALA A 399 3.93 -0.61 22.53
N ALA A 400 4.57 -1.54 21.82
CA ALA A 400 4.38 -2.98 22.00
C ALA A 400 5.00 -3.49 23.32
N ARG A 401 6.12 -2.91 23.78
CA ARG A 401 6.74 -3.23 25.09
C ARG A 401 5.99 -2.62 26.27
N SER A 402 5.45 -1.41 26.13
CA SER A 402 4.68 -0.77 27.21
C SER A 402 3.28 -1.38 27.42
N ARG A 403 2.69 -2.01 26.39
CA ARG A 403 1.43 -2.76 26.53
C ARG A 403 1.58 -4.15 27.17
N ARG A 404 2.75 -4.80 27.09
CA ARG A 404 2.99 -6.10 27.76
C ARG A 404 3.19 -6.00 29.28
N LEU A 405 3.39 -4.79 29.82
CA LEU A 405 3.64 -4.57 31.25
C LEU A 405 2.39 -4.14 32.04
N ARG A 406 1.20 -4.03 31.42
CA ARG A 406 -0.08 -3.73 32.11
C ARG A 406 -0.99 -4.94 32.28
N GLY A 407 -0.40 -6.15 32.38
CA GLY A 407 -1.14 -7.42 32.49
C GLY A 407 -0.84 -8.25 33.74
N THR A 408 -0.11 -7.72 34.72
CA THR A 408 0.16 -8.43 35.98
C THR A 408 -0.24 -7.53 37.15
N CYS A 409 -1.49 -7.69 37.63
CA CYS A 409 -1.87 -7.28 38.98
C CYS A 409 -1.90 -8.54 39.86
N PRO A 410 -1.42 -8.46 41.11
CA PRO A 410 -1.15 -9.62 41.95
C PRO A 410 -2.42 -10.23 42.52
N SER A 411 -2.47 -11.56 42.57
CA SER A 411 -3.46 -12.34 43.29
C SER A 411 -3.47 -11.96 44.78
N GLY A 412 -4.48 -11.19 45.18
CA GLY A 412 -4.82 -10.94 46.57
C GLY A 412 -5.60 -12.12 47.14
N GLN A 413 -5.03 -12.75 48.16
CA GLN A 413 -5.66 -13.73 49.04
C GLN A 413 -6.93 -13.16 49.67
N HIS A 414 -8.01 -13.94 49.73
CA HIS A 414 -8.86 -13.95 50.91
C HIS A 414 -9.47 -15.34 51.11
N ARG A 415 -9.05 -15.97 52.21
CA ARG A 415 -9.78 -17.01 52.93
C ARG A 415 -11.02 -16.37 53.55
N LEU A 416 -12.20 -16.95 53.32
CA LEU A 416 -13.04 -17.64 54.31
C LEU A 416 -14.30 -18.15 53.62
#